data_AF-A0A512UMA2-F1
#
_entry.id   AF-A0A512UMA2-F1
#
_cell.length_a   1.000
_cell.length_b   1.000
_cell.length_c   1.000
_cell.angle_alpha   90.00
_cell.angle_beta   90.00
_cell.angle_gamma   90.00
#
_symmetry.space_group_name_H-M   'P 1'
#
loop_
_entity.id
_entity.type
_entity.pdbx_description
1 polymer ?
#
loop_
_entity_poly.entity_id
_entity_poly.type
_entity_poly.pdbx_seq_one_letter_code
_entity_poly.pdbx_strand_id
1 'polypeptide(L)'
;MDLRDYLWHVYGLRALNVTVQLLHAPFTRGNEDLARHRAPQYKKMTIDMEEPFIWPELPEGLEAQARQSKADQMDVTSVILPQRSDKNKINESFDGLYVKPRLPNIFVSKKLQKTLGSGISSSLEKAQADSDRAKVAKFLNI
;
A
#
# COMPACT_ATOMS: atom_id res chain seq x y z
N MET A 1 9.07 -43.82 0.85
CA MET A 1 9.63 -44.20 -0.47
C MET A 1 9.01 -43.38 -1.59
N ASP A 2 7.91 -42.68 -1.31
CA ASP A 2 7.01 -42.06 -2.28
C ASP A 2 7.64 -40.94 -3.09
N LEU A 3 8.48 -40.09 -2.49
CA LEU A 3 9.15 -39.03 -3.24
C LEU A 3 10.11 -39.59 -4.31
N ARG A 4 10.88 -40.63 -3.95
CA ARG A 4 11.80 -41.28 -4.89
C ARG A 4 11.02 -41.88 -6.06
N ASP A 5 9.92 -42.56 -5.75
CA ASP A 5 9.04 -43.17 -6.74
C ASP A 5 8.40 -42.14 -7.66
N TYR A 6 7.90 -41.04 -7.08
CA TYR A 6 7.30 -39.93 -7.82
C TYR A 6 8.29 -39.27 -8.78
N LEU A 7 9.51 -38.98 -8.33
CA LEU A 7 10.54 -38.38 -9.19
C LEU A 7 10.92 -39.31 -10.35
N TRP A 8 10.98 -40.62 -10.11
CA TRP A 8 11.26 -41.61 -11.15
C TRP A 8 10.12 -41.72 -12.17
N HIS A 9 8.90 -41.97 -11.72
CA HIS A 9 7.78 -42.23 -12.62
C HIS A 9 7.22 -40.99 -13.32
N VAL A 10 7.30 -39.82 -12.69
CA VAL A 10 6.74 -38.57 -13.25
C VAL A 10 7.79 -37.78 -14.02
N TYR A 11 9.02 -37.70 -13.50
CA TYR A 11 10.07 -36.86 -14.07
C TYR A 11 11.23 -37.65 -14.69
N GLY A 12 11.22 -38.99 -14.61
CA GLY A 12 12.34 -39.81 -15.09
C GLY A 12 13.63 -39.62 -14.27
N LEU A 13 13.55 -38.96 -13.11
CA LEU A 13 14.70 -38.51 -12.35
C LEU A 13 15.07 -39.50 -11.25
N ARG A 14 16.32 -39.95 -11.25
CA ARG A 14 16.82 -40.96 -10.31
C ARG A 14 17.47 -40.31 -9.09
N ALA A 15 16.76 -40.32 -7.96
CA ALA A 15 17.29 -39.89 -6.66
C ALA A 15 18.03 -41.04 -5.95
N LEU A 16 19.36 -40.93 -5.87
CA LEU A 16 20.25 -41.92 -5.24
C LEU A 16 19.98 -42.00 -3.73
N ASN A 17 19.98 -40.84 -3.08
CA ASN A 17 19.72 -40.69 -1.66
C ASN A 17 18.66 -39.61 -1.44
N VAL A 18 17.86 -39.77 -0.39
CA VAL A 18 16.81 -38.82 -0.03
C VAL A 18 16.88 -38.59 1.48
N THR A 19 17.16 -37.36 1.87
CA THR A 19 17.13 -36.94 3.27
C THR A 19 15.91 -36.09 3.54
N VAL A 20 15.36 -36.18 4.76
CA VAL A 20 14.13 -35.50 5.14
C VAL A 20 14.42 -34.55 6.30
N GLN A 21 14.01 -33.30 6.12
CA GLN A 21 14.09 -32.25 7.13
C GLN A 21 12.68 -31.76 7.44
N LEU A 22 12.20 -32.05 8.65
CA LEU A 22 10.92 -31.55 9.13
C LEU A 22 11.16 -30.25 9.89
N LEU A 23 10.73 -29.13 9.33
CA LEU A 23 10.90 -27.83 9.96
C LEU A 23 9.99 -27.71 11.18
N HIS A 24 10.38 -26.89 12.16
CA HIS A 24 9.52 -26.59 13.29
C HIS A 24 8.37 -25.69 12.84
N ALA A 25 7.21 -25.87 13.47
CA ALA A 25 6.02 -25.08 13.24
C ALA A 25 5.96 -23.92 14.26
N PRO A 26 6.39 -22.69 13.91
CA PRO A 26 6.36 -21.57 14.85
C PRO A 26 4.92 -21.21 15.21
N PHE A 27 4.72 -20.69 16.42
CA PHE A 27 3.42 -20.15 16.81
C PHE A 27 3.19 -18.79 16.14
N THR A 28 2.05 -18.63 15.47
CA THR A 28 1.64 -17.43 14.73
C THR A 28 0.27 -16.95 15.21
N ARG A 29 -0.01 -15.66 15.00
CA ARG A 29 -1.31 -15.04 15.29
C ARG A 29 -1.53 -13.90 14.30
N GLY A 30 -2.63 -13.96 13.54
CA GLY A 30 -3.09 -12.83 12.73
C GLY A 30 -3.70 -11.71 13.57
N ASN A 31 -3.98 -10.57 12.96
CA ASN A 31 -4.57 -9.43 13.67
C ASN A 31 -6.00 -9.72 14.17
N GLU A 32 -6.72 -10.61 13.51
CA GLU A 32 -8.12 -10.96 13.82
C GLU A 32 -8.25 -12.31 14.56
N ASP A 33 -7.14 -13.00 14.82
CA ASP A 33 -7.17 -14.31 15.48
C ASP A 33 -7.40 -14.17 16.99
N LEU A 34 -8.40 -14.91 17.49
CA LEU A 34 -8.75 -15.00 18.91
C LEU A 34 -7.65 -15.69 19.74
N ALA A 35 -6.96 -16.68 19.16
CA ALA A 35 -5.92 -17.46 19.84
C ALA A 35 -4.73 -17.72 18.92
N ARG A 36 -3.56 -17.90 19.54
CA ARG A 36 -2.33 -18.24 18.82
C ARG A 36 -2.38 -19.70 18.37
N HIS A 37 -2.09 -19.95 17.10
CA HIS A 37 -2.02 -21.30 16.52
C HIS A 37 -0.60 -21.58 16.00
N ARG A 38 -0.30 -22.82 15.64
CA ARG A 38 0.98 -23.16 15.00
C ARG A 38 0.84 -23.03 13.49
N ALA A 39 1.84 -22.45 12.85
CA ALA A 39 1.96 -22.44 11.40
C ALA A 39 2.07 -23.88 10.84
N PRO A 40 1.83 -24.10 9.55
CA PRO A 40 2.00 -25.41 8.94
C PRO A 40 3.43 -25.94 9.13
N GLN A 41 3.54 -27.23 9.44
CA GLN A 41 4.82 -27.89 9.53
C GLN A 41 5.31 -28.27 8.13
N TYR A 42 6.40 -27.66 7.67
CA TYR A 42 6.93 -27.91 6.34
C TYR A 42 7.92 -29.09 6.35
N LYS A 43 7.66 -30.08 5.50
CA LYS A 43 8.57 -31.20 5.24
C LYS A 43 9.37 -30.90 3.98
N LYS A 44 10.67 -30.64 4.13
CA LYS A 44 11.60 -30.46 3.02
C LYS A 44 12.39 -31.73 2.82
N MET A 45 12.65 -32.10 1.56
CA MET A 45 13.47 -33.27 1.24
C MET A 45 14.60 -32.85 0.30
N THR A 46 15.81 -33.28 0.61
CA THR A 46 17.01 -33.04 -0.21
C THR A 46 17.40 -34.35 -0.87
N ILE A 47 17.70 -34.30 -2.16
CA ILE A 47 18.02 -35.47 -2.96
C ILE A 47 19.45 -35.38 -3.49
N ASP A 48 20.14 -36.51 -3.49
CA ASP A 48 21.43 -36.66 -4.17
C ASP A 48 21.17 -37.27 -5.54
N MET A 49 21.62 -36.60 -6.60
CA MET A 49 21.39 -36.97 -7.99
C MET A 49 22.71 -37.31 -8.67
N GLU A 50 22.64 -38.10 -9.75
CA GLU A 50 23.81 -38.43 -10.57
C GLU A 50 24.29 -37.21 -11.39
N GLU A 51 23.36 -36.45 -11.95
CA GLU A 51 23.66 -35.28 -12.77
C GLU A 51 23.61 -33.99 -11.93
N PRO A 52 24.60 -33.09 -12.09
CA PRO A 52 24.57 -31.81 -11.41
C PRO A 52 23.49 -30.91 -12.01
N PHE A 53 22.81 -30.16 -11.14
CA PHE A 53 21.84 -29.16 -11.55
C PHE A 53 22.23 -27.80 -10.96
N ILE A 54 22.24 -26.79 -11.82
CA ILE A 54 22.48 -25.39 -11.44
C ILE A 54 21.28 -24.59 -11.92
N TRP A 55 20.68 -23.81 -11.02
CA TRP A 55 19.60 -22.92 -11.40
C TRP A 55 20.10 -21.86 -12.39
N PRO A 56 19.31 -21.49 -13.41
CA PRO A 56 19.68 -20.41 -14.31
C PRO A 56 19.82 -19.09 -13.56
N GLU A 57 20.63 -18.19 -14.11
CA GLU A 57 20.78 -16.84 -13.57
C GLU A 57 19.46 -16.07 -13.65
N LEU A 58 19.17 -15.28 -12.60
CA LEU A 58 18.01 -14.41 -12.61
C LEU A 58 18.26 -13.21 -13.56
N PRO A 59 17.22 -12.70 -14.24
CA PRO A 59 17.33 -11.48 -15.03
C PRO A 59 17.85 -10.30 -14.19
N GLU A 60 18.71 -9.48 -14.79
CA GLU A 60 19.26 -8.30 -14.13
C GLU A 60 18.13 -7.36 -13.67
N GLY A 61 18.23 -6.88 -12.43
CA GLY A 61 17.28 -5.94 -11.85
C GLY A 61 15.96 -6.55 -11.34
N LEU A 62 15.62 -7.81 -11.66
CA LEU A 62 14.36 -8.41 -11.22
C LEU A 62 14.25 -8.47 -9.69
N GLU A 63 15.32 -8.91 -9.01
CA GLU A 63 15.34 -8.93 -7.54
C GLU A 63 15.26 -7.52 -6.94
N ALA A 64 15.97 -6.56 -7.53
CA ALA A 64 15.97 -5.18 -7.07
C ALA A 64 14.58 -4.56 -7.20
N GLN A 65 13.93 -4.74 -8.34
CA GLN A 65 12.56 -4.30 -8.59
C GLN A 65 11.57 -4.98 -7.64
N ALA A 66 11.68 -6.29 -7.41
CA ALA A 66 10.81 -7.00 -6.49
C ALA A 66 10.98 -6.51 -5.04
N ARG A 67 12.22 -6.23 -4.61
CA ARG A 67 12.52 -5.67 -3.29
C ARG A 67 12.01 -4.24 -3.15
N GLN A 68 12.25 -3.38 -4.15
CA GLN A 68 11.74 -2.00 -4.18
C GLN A 68 10.20 -1.99 -4.15
N SER A 69 9.56 -2.78 -5.01
CA SER A 69 8.09 -2.89 -5.04
C SER A 69 7.53 -3.35 -3.69
N LYS A 70 8.20 -4.29 -3.02
CA LYS A 70 7.81 -4.73 -1.68
C LYS A 70 7.97 -3.62 -0.64
N ALA A 71 9.07 -2.88 -0.67
CA ALA A 71 9.29 -1.74 0.22
C ALA A 71 8.23 -0.66 0.01
N ASP A 72 7.96 -0.30 -1.24
CA ASP A 72 6.94 0.66 -1.64
C ASP A 72 5.54 0.25 -1.14
N GLN A 73 5.20 -1.04 -1.22
CA GLN A 73 3.93 -1.56 -0.66
C GLN A 73 3.85 -1.39 0.87
N MET A 74 4.95 -1.64 1.57
CA MET A 74 5.01 -1.44 3.03
C MET A 74 4.85 0.04 3.39
N ASP A 75 5.50 0.93 2.64
CA ASP A 75 5.40 2.37 2.85
C ASP A 75 4.00 2.92 2.53
N VAL A 76 3.35 2.44 1.46
CA VAL A 76 1.95 2.79 1.14
C VAL A 76 0.99 2.39 2.27
N THR A 77 1.25 1.30 2.99
CA THR A 77 0.43 0.90 4.15
C THR A 77 0.39 2.01 5.21
N SER A 78 1.50 2.73 5.42
CA SER A 78 1.55 3.88 6.33
C SER A 78 0.68 5.06 5.87
N VAL A 79 0.48 5.21 4.56
CA VAL A 79 -0.40 6.23 3.96
C VAL A 79 -1.87 5.88 4.12
N ILE A 80 -2.22 4.59 4.05
CA ILE A 80 -3.61 4.09 4.22
C ILE A 80 -4.04 4.17 5.69
N LEU A 81 -3.12 3.89 6.63
CA LEU A 81 -3.36 3.95 8.07
C LEU A 81 -2.53 5.05 8.76
N PRO A 82 -2.70 6.33 8.38
CA PRO A 82 -1.84 7.40 8.85
C PRO A 82 -2.14 7.77 10.31
N GLN A 83 -1.09 7.83 11.13
CA GLN A 83 -1.20 8.25 12.51
C GLN A 83 -1.02 9.76 12.64
N ARG A 84 -2.00 10.44 13.25
CA ARG A 84 -1.94 11.89 13.59
C ARG A 84 -1.47 12.78 12.42
N SER A 85 -0.26 13.32 12.51
CA SER A 85 0.36 14.27 11.57
C SER A 85 0.90 13.59 10.31
N ASP A 86 1.06 12.26 10.32
CA ASP A 86 1.55 11.49 9.17
C ASP A 86 0.59 11.54 8.00
N LYS A 87 -0.67 11.94 8.23
CA LYS A 87 -1.66 12.24 7.18
C LYS A 87 -1.15 13.22 6.12
N ASN A 88 -0.26 14.12 6.53
CA ASN A 88 0.30 15.16 5.67
C ASN A 88 1.72 14.84 5.20
N LYS A 89 2.28 13.67 5.58
CA LYS A 89 3.61 13.25 5.14
C LYS A 89 3.59 12.99 3.63
N ILE A 90 4.63 13.46 2.94
CA ILE A 90 4.83 13.17 1.51
C ILE A 90 5.39 11.75 1.44
N ASN A 91 4.75 10.89 0.64
CA ASN A 91 5.26 9.56 0.35
C ASN A 91 5.88 9.55 -1.06
N GLU A 92 7.11 9.06 -1.17
CA GLU A 92 7.86 8.94 -2.42
C GLU A 92 7.69 7.55 -3.07
N SER A 93 7.02 6.60 -2.42
CA SER A 93 6.76 5.25 -2.97
C SER A 93 6.11 5.31 -4.34
N PHE A 94 6.46 4.33 -5.20
CA PHE A 94 5.98 4.24 -6.58
C PHE A 94 6.21 5.52 -7.38
N ASP A 95 7.42 6.08 -7.29
CA ASP A 95 7.82 7.31 -8.00
C ASP A 95 6.87 8.50 -7.72
N GLY A 96 6.40 8.58 -6.48
CA GLY A 96 5.51 9.65 -6.04
C GLY A 96 4.10 9.63 -6.66
N LEU A 97 3.64 8.49 -7.21
CA LEU A 97 2.29 8.34 -7.78
C LEU A 97 1.17 8.77 -6.80
N TYR A 98 1.40 8.60 -5.50
CA TYR A 98 0.45 8.92 -4.44
C TYR A 98 0.75 10.22 -3.68
N VAL A 99 1.60 11.09 -4.23
CA VAL A 99 1.95 12.38 -3.60
C VAL A 99 0.75 13.31 -3.57
N LYS A 100 0.38 13.78 -2.37
CA LYS A 100 -0.59 14.87 -2.20
C LYS A 100 0.12 16.21 -2.32
N PRO A 101 -0.34 17.14 -3.19
CA PRO A 101 0.27 18.46 -3.29
C PRO A 101 0.09 19.23 -1.98
N ARG A 102 1.18 19.77 -1.44
CA ARG A 102 1.13 20.71 -0.32
C ARG A 102 0.92 22.11 -0.87
N LEU A 103 -0.29 22.63 -0.68
CA LEU A 103 -0.58 24.02 -1.01
C LEU A 103 0.11 24.94 0.02
N PRO A 104 0.78 26.02 -0.43
CA PRO A 104 1.34 27.02 0.47
C PRO A 104 0.18 27.70 1.22
N ASN A 105 0.08 27.45 2.52
CA ASN A 105 -0.99 27.98 3.35
C ASN A 105 -0.44 29.04 4.31
N ILE A 106 -1.11 30.18 4.38
CA ILE A 106 -0.91 31.15 5.47
C ILE A 106 -1.63 30.67 6.74
N PHE A 107 -1.08 31.02 7.90
CA PHE A 107 -1.74 30.67 9.16
C PHE A 107 -3.01 31.51 9.35
N VAL A 108 -4.16 30.84 9.34
CA VAL A 108 -5.46 31.43 9.65
C VAL A 108 -6.11 30.60 10.74
N SER A 109 -6.50 31.23 11.85
CA SER A 109 -7.16 30.49 12.93
C SER A 109 -8.53 29.99 12.47
N LYS A 110 -8.92 28.77 12.87
CA LYS A 110 -10.23 28.19 12.51
C LYS A 110 -11.41 29.06 12.95
N LYS A 111 -11.27 29.76 14.08
CA LYS A 111 -12.29 30.67 14.60
C LYS A 111 -12.48 31.86 13.66
N LEU A 112 -11.37 32.50 13.27
CA LEU A 112 -11.36 33.65 12.36
C LEU A 112 -11.86 33.27 10.97
N GLN A 113 -11.46 32.11 10.45
CA GLN A 113 -11.94 31.60 9.17
C GLN A 113 -13.47 31.39 9.18
N LYS A 114 -14.02 30.85 10.27
CA LYS A 114 -15.46 30.62 10.40
C LYS A 114 -16.25 31.92 10.49
N THR A 115 -15.79 32.90 11.28
CA THR A 115 -16.50 34.18 11.46
C THR A 115 -16.43 35.06 10.21
N LEU A 116 -15.24 35.16 9.59
CA LEU A 116 -15.07 35.93 8.36
C LEU A 116 -15.80 35.26 7.19
N GLY A 117 -15.79 33.93 7.08
CA GLY A 117 -16.45 33.22 6.00
C GLY A 117 -17.95 33.53 5.89
N SER A 118 -18.68 33.47 7.00
CA SER A 118 -20.12 33.80 7.02
C SER A 118 -20.40 35.30 6.85
N GLY A 119 -19.49 36.16 7.33
CA GLY A 119 -19.61 37.61 7.13
C GLY A 119 -19.41 38.00 5.66
N ILE A 120 -18.45 37.38 4.99
CA ILE A 120 -18.17 37.61 3.57
C ILE A 120 -19.33 37.08 2.71
N SER A 121 -19.86 35.89 2.97
CA SER A 121 -20.98 35.36 2.17
C SER A 121 -22.24 36.24 2.25
N SER A 122 -22.63 36.65 3.46
CA SER A 122 -23.80 37.51 3.67
C SER A 122 -23.64 38.92 3.08
N SER A 123 -22.44 39.49 3.10
CA SER A 123 -22.16 40.77 2.45
C SER A 123 -22.17 40.67 0.93
N LEU A 124 -21.68 39.55 0.38
CA LEU A 124 -21.69 39.27 -1.06
C LEU A 124 -23.14 39.09 -1.57
N GLU A 125 -23.98 38.35 -0.84
CA GLU A 125 -25.41 38.20 -1.15
C GLU A 125 -26.15 39.55 -1.14
N LYS A 126 -25.90 40.39 -0.14
CA LYS A 126 -26.49 41.74 -0.08
C LYS A 126 -26.05 42.59 -1.26
N ALA A 127 -24.74 42.63 -1.54
CA ALA A 127 -24.21 43.38 -2.67
C ALA A 127 -24.79 42.91 -4.02
N GLN A 128 -25.01 41.60 -4.16
CA GLN A 128 -25.61 41.02 -5.36
C GLN A 128 -27.10 41.37 -5.49
N ALA A 129 -27.87 41.28 -4.39
CA ALA A 129 -29.27 41.71 -4.35
C ALA A 129 -29.43 43.20 -4.67
N ASP A 130 -28.53 44.04 -4.16
CA ASP A 130 -28.54 45.48 -4.45
C ASP A 130 -28.17 45.77 -5.92
N SER A 131 -27.18 45.06 -6.48
CA SER A 131 -26.86 45.10 -7.92
C SER A 131 -28.07 44.70 -8.78
N ASP A 132 -28.75 43.62 -8.42
CA ASP A 132 -29.87 43.11 -9.21
C ASP A 132 -31.09 44.03 -9.09
N ARG A 133 -31.36 44.60 -7.92
CA ARG A 133 -32.34 45.68 -7.76
C ARG A 133 -32.01 46.88 -8.63
N ALA A 134 -30.75 47.31 -8.68
CA ALA A 134 -30.33 48.43 -9.53
C ALA A 134 -30.53 48.14 -11.03
N LYS A 135 -30.26 46.90 -11.49
CA LYS A 135 -30.54 46.48 -12.87
C LYS A 135 -32.04 46.50 -13.17
N VAL A 136 -32.86 46.01 -12.24
CA VAL A 136 -34.33 46.00 -12.39
C VAL A 136 -34.87 47.43 -12.43
N ALA A 137 -34.44 48.32 -11.54
CA ALA A 137 -34.83 49.74 -11.54
C ALA A 137 -34.49 50.39 -12.88
N LYS A 138 -33.25 50.20 -13.36
CA LYS A 138 -32.80 50.68 -14.67
C LYS A 138 -33.64 50.13 -15.83
N PHE A 139 -34.03 48.86 -15.79
CA PHE A 139 -34.89 48.27 -16.83
C PHE A 139 -36.31 48.85 -16.82
N LEU A 140 -36.85 49.12 -15.64
CA LEU A 140 -38.19 49.68 -15.47
C LEU A 140 -38.25 51.20 -15.72
N ASN A 141 -37.12 51.87 -15.95
CA ASN A 141 -37.01 53.33 -16.04
C ASN A 141 -37.62 54.06 -14.83
N ILE A 142 -37.45 53.48 -13.63
CA ILE A 142 -37.81 54.06 -12.34
C ILE A 142 -36.53 54.33 -11.55
#